data_AF-A0A357KTQ6-F1
#
_entry.id   AF-A0A357KTQ6-F1
#
_cell.length_a   1.000
_cell.length_b   1.000
_cell.length_c   1.000
_cell.angle_alpha   90.00
_cell.angle_beta   90.00
_cell.angle_gamma   90.00
#
_symmetry.space_group_name_H-M   'P 1'
#
loop_
_entity.id
_entity.type
_entity.pdbx_description
1 polymer ?
#
loop_
_entity_poly.entity_id
_entity_poly.type
_entity_poly.pdbx_seq_one_letter_code
_entity_poly.pdbx_strand_id
1 'polypeptide(L)'
;MPAREWYDEGLRFECTMCGACCTGAPGYVRFTEAEGRAIASRLGIAYERFIEGYTQDAGVEGLERSLSEVQTEFGWDCVFLDRQRVPGKAVCSLYEDRPTQCRTFPWWPEHLASPRAWQRLGRTCEGVGRGAVVPVEAIRVERERQRASTTDR
;
A
#
# COMPACT_ATOMS: atom_id res chain seq x y z
N MET A 1 5.18 7.12 31.76
CA MET A 1 4.63 7.71 30.51
C MET A 1 5.17 6.90 29.36
N PRO A 2 4.38 6.51 28.34
CA PRO A 2 4.94 5.85 27.17
C PRO A 2 6.02 6.75 26.55
N ALA A 3 7.09 6.15 26.04
CA ALA A 3 8.14 6.89 25.35
C ALA A 3 7.52 7.68 24.19
N ARG A 4 7.90 8.96 24.05
CA ARG A 4 7.47 9.78 22.91
C ARG A 4 7.90 9.12 21.60
N GLU A 5 6.98 9.07 20.65
CA GLU A 5 7.29 8.65 19.29
C GLU A 5 8.21 9.70 18.65
N TRP A 6 9.14 9.28 17.78
CA TRP A 6 10.09 10.22 17.16
C TRP A 6 9.41 11.21 16.20
N TYR A 7 8.16 10.93 15.82
CA TYR A 7 7.30 11.74 14.97
C TYR A 7 6.15 12.40 15.76
N ASP A 8 6.37 12.73 17.05
CA ASP A 8 5.37 13.39 17.90
C ASP A 8 4.89 14.72 17.29
N GLU A 9 5.72 15.40 16.49
CA GLU A 9 5.38 16.63 15.76
C GLU A 9 4.63 16.36 14.43
N GLY A 10 4.34 15.10 14.10
CA GLY A 10 3.77 14.69 12.83
C GLY A 10 4.81 14.50 11.71
N LEU A 11 4.32 14.08 10.54
CA LEU A 11 5.14 13.86 9.34
C LEU A 11 4.44 14.42 8.11
N ARG A 12 5.22 14.86 7.12
CA ARG A 12 4.69 15.34 5.84
C ARG A 12 4.62 14.19 4.83
N PHE A 13 3.47 14.04 4.21
CA PHE A 13 3.30 13.13 3.08
C PHE A 13 2.20 13.61 2.13
N GLU A 14 2.45 13.49 0.83
CA GLU A 14 1.47 13.71 -0.22
C GLU A 14 1.63 12.67 -1.32
N CYS A 15 0.58 11.88 -1.59
CA CYS A 15 0.60 10.94 -2.70
C CYS A 15 0.55 11.70 -4.03
N THR A 16 1.62 11.61 -4.82
CA THR A 16 1.71 12.27 -6.13
C THR A 16 1.22 11.40 -7.28
N MET A 17 0.72 10.19 -6.97
CA MET A 17 0.39 9.13 -7.94
C MET A 17 1.58 8.76 -8.82
N CYS A 18 2.77 8.65 -8.22
CA CYS A 18 4.00 8.25 -8.93
C CYS A 18 4.12 6.73 -9.15
N GLY A 19 3.32 5.93 -8.44
CA GLY A 19 3.36 4.46 -8.51
C GLY A 19 4.50 3.80 -7.74
N ALA A 20 5.36 4.57 -7.06
CA ALA A 20 6.55 4.05 -6.38
C ALA A 20 6.25 3.00 -5.28
N CYS A 21 5.05 3.01 -4.70
CA CYS A 21 4.61 2.00 -3.72
C CYS A 21 3.95 0.76 -4.35
N CYS A 22 3.75 0.75 -5.66
CA CYS A 22 3.05 -0.29 -6.42
C CYS A 22 3.93 -0.91 -7.52
N THR A 23 5.24 -0.63 -7.51
CA THR A 23 6.20 -1.00 -8.56
C THR A 23 7.53 -1.42 -7.95
N GLY A 24 8.36 -2.09 -8.74
CA GLY A 24 9.80 -2.18 -8.51
C GLY A 24 10.25 -3.62 -8.27
N ALA A 25 10.86 -3.88 -7.11
CA ALA A 25 11.21 -5.23 -6.72
C ALA A 25 9.94 -6.03 -6.36
N PRO A 26 9.91 -7.36 -6.60
CA PRO A 26 8.76 -8.18 -6.25
C PRO A 26 8.37 -8.00 -4.78
N GLY A 27 7.08 -7.84 -4.53
CA GLY A 27 6.52 -7.64 -3.20
C GLY A 27 5.19 -8.35 -3.01
N TYR A 28 4.66 -8.26 -1.80
CA TYR A 28 3.34 -8.79 -1.49
C TYR A 28 2.37 -7.67 -1.13
N VAL A 29 1.23 -7.69 -1.80
CA VAL A 29 0.06 -6.88 -1.44
C VAL A 29 -0.98 -7.80 -0.82
N ARG A 30 -1.06 -7.74 0.51
CA ARG A 30 -2.02 -8.43 1.35
C ARG A 30 -3.39 -7.78 1.20
N PHE A 31 -4.41 -8.62 1.31
CA PHE A 31 -5.80 -8.21 1.38
C PHE A 31 -6.58 -9.24 2.21
N THR A 32 -7.61 -8.79 2.91
CA THR A 32 -8.58 -9.65 3.60
C THR A 32 -9.60 -10.22 2.61
N GLU A 33 -10.33 -11.27 2.98
CA GLU A 33 -11.42 -11.80 2.14
C GLU A 33 -12.46 -10.71 1.82
N ALA A 34 -12.82 -9.87 2.80
CA ALA A 34 -13.75 -8.77 2.61
C ALA A 34 -13.26 -7.75 1.58
N GLU A 35 -11.96 -7.38 1.64
CA GLU A 35 -11.35 -6.50 0.64
C GLU A 35 -11.30 -7.15 -0.74
N GLY A 36 -10.93 -8.43 -0.81
CA GLY A 36 -10.94 -9.17 -2.08
C GLY A 36 -12.34 -9.24 -2.71
N ARG A 37 -13.39 -9.42 -1.91
CA ARG A 37 -14.79 -9.37 -2.37
C ARG A 37 -15.19 -7.97 -2.83
N ALA A 38 -14.76 -6.92 -2.15
CA ALA A 38 -14.98 -5.54 -2.58
C ALA A 38 -14.30 -5.25 -3.93
N ILE A 39 -13.06 -5.69 -4.10
CA ILE A 39 -12.32 -5.58 -5.37
C ILE A 39 -13.04 -6.34 -6.48
N ALA A 40 -13.46 -7.58 -6.24
CA ALA A 40 -14.21 -8.37 -7.22
C ALA A 40 -15.51 -7.67 -7.63
N SER A 41 -16.25 -7.11 -6.67
CA SER A 41 -17.47 -6.35 -6.91
C SER A 41 -17.20 -5.11 -7.79
N ARG A 42 -16.12 -4.37 -7.52
CA ARG A 42 -15.70 -3.24 -8.36
C ARG A 42 -15.36 -3.65 -9.78
N LEU A 43 -14.70 -4.79 -9.95
CA LEU A 43 -14.36 -5.34 -11.25
C LEU A 43 -15.59 -5.93 -11.99
N GLY A 44 -16.73 -6.09 -11.31
CA GLY A 44 -17.93 -6.71 -11.88
C GLY A 44 -17.76 -8.21 -12.14
N ILE A 45 -16.90 -8.89 -11.39
CA ILE A 45 -16.60 -10.32 -11.54
C ILE A 45 -16.89 -11.09 -10.26
N ALA A 46 -17.02 -12.41 -10.38
CA ALA A 46 -17.13 -13.30 -9.23
C ALA A 46 -15.82 -13.29 -8.41
N TYR A 47 -15.92 -13.51 -7.09
CA TYR A 47 -14.76 -13.52 -6.19
C TYR A 47 -13.72 -14.57 -6.60
N GLU A 48 -14.18 -15.75 -7.04
CA GLU A 48 -13.33 -16.84 -7.50
C GLU A 48 -12.51 -16.42 -8.74
N ARG A 49 -13.13 -15.66 -9.66
CA ARG A 49 -12.43 -15.09 -10.83
C ARG A 49 -11.42 -14.02 -10.45
N PHE A 50 -11.70 -13.25 -9.41
CA PHE A 50 -10.72 -12.32 -8.86
C PHE A 50 -9.51 -13.06 -8.29
N ILE A 51 -9.73 -14.10 -7.48
CA ILE A 51 -8.65 -14.92 -6.94
C ILE A 51 -7.83 -15.55 -8.06
N GLU A 52 -8.46 -16.20 -9.04
CA GLU A 52 -7.75 -16.85 -10.14
C GLU A 52 -6.99 -15.87 -11.05
N GLY A 53 -7.59 -14.73 -11.40
CA GLY A 53 -7.09 -13.85 -12.45
C GLY A 53 -6.19 -12.70 -11.97
N TYR A 54 -6.31 -12.27 -10.72
CA TYR A 54 -5.69 -11.04 -10.22
C TYR A 54 -4.86 -11.22 -8.95
N THR A 55 -4.73 -12.47 -8.47
CA THR A 55 -3.90 -12.79 -7.31
C THR A 55 -2.92 -13.91 -7.65
N GLN A 56 -1.86 -14.03 -6.86
CA GLN A 56 -0.82 -15.05 -6.97
C GLN A 56 -0.57 -15.67 -5.60
N ASP A 57 -0.06 -16.90 -5.59
CA ASP A 57 0.33 -17.57 -4.35
C ASP A 57 1.52 -16.82 -3.76
N ALA A 58 1.39 -16.37 -2.51
CA ALA A 58 2.46 -15.64 -1.89
C ALA A 58 3.56 -16.57 -1.36
N GLY A 59 3.25 -17.86 -1.14
CA GLY A 59 4.24 -18.88 -0.76
C GLY A 59 4.99 -18.60 0.55
N VAL A 60 4.44 -17.72 1.40
CA VAL A 60 5.04 -17.26 2.65
C VAL A 60 4.10 -17.54 3.82
N GLU A 61 4.67 -17.93 4.96
CA GLU A 61 3.88 -18.26 6.14
C GLU A 61 2.99 -17.09 6.57
N GLY A 62 1.70 -17.35 6.76
CA GLY A 62 0.72 -16.33 7.14
C GLY A 62 0.28 -15.40 6.00
N LEU A 63 0.54 -15.75 4.75
CA LEU A 63 -0.07 -15.11 3.57
C LEU A 63 -0.27 -16.13 2.46
N GLU A 64 -1.52 -16.47 2.19
CA GLU A 64 -1.85 -17.44 1.13
C GLU A 64 -1.80 -16.79 -0.25
N ARG A 65 -2.46 -15.63 -0.39
CA ARG A 65 -2.61 -14.92 -1.66
C ARG A 65 -2.14 -13.47 -1.55
N SER A 66 -1.53 -12.98 -2.61
CA SER A 66 -1.18 -11.57 -2.83
C SER A 66 -1.81 -11.09 -4.12
N LEU A 67 -2.09 -9.79 -4.27
CA LEU A 67 -2.36 -9.26 -5.62
C LEU A 67 -1.17 -9.59 -6.54
N SER A 68 -1.49 -9.91 -7.80
CA SER A 68 -0.48 -10.26 -8.79
C SER A 68 0.34 -9.04 -9.23
N GLU A 69 1.54 -9.32 -9.70
CA GLU A 69 2.42 -8.36 -10.32
C GLU A 69 2.62 -8.70 -11.81
N VAL A 70 2.81 -7.67 -12.63
CA VAL A 70 3.11 -7.76 -14.06
C VAL A 70 4.46 -7.12 -14.33
N GLN A 71 5.30 -7.77 -15.12
CA GLN A 71 6.60 -7.24 -15.47
C GLN A 71 6.46 -6.12 -16.51
N THR A 72 7.03 -4.96 -16.23
CA THR A 72 7.05 -3.77 -17.09
C THR A 72 8.48 -3.19 -17.15
N GLU A 73 8.66 -2.11 -17.90
CA GLU A 73 9.94 -1.38 -17.93
C GLU A 73 10.32 -0.76 -16.57
N PHE A 74 9.36 -0.62 -15.66
CA PHE A 74 9.55 -0.07 -14.31
C PHE A 74 9.82 -1.16 -13.24
N GLY A 75 9.87 -2.43 -13.63
CA GLY A 75 10.02 -3.58 -12.75
C GLY A 75 8.72 -4.38 -12.65
N TRP A 76 8.35 -4.80 -11.43
CA TRP A 76 7.11 -5.52 -11.16
C TRP A 76 6.03 -4.53 -10.72
N ASP A 77 5.12 -4.21 -11.63
CA ASP A 77 3.96 -3.37 -11.33
C ASP A 77 2.83 -4.22 -10.76
N CYS A 78 2.10 -3.73 -9.76
CA CYS A 78 0.82 -4.33 -9.37
C CYS A 78 -0.12 -4.39 -10.58
N VAL A 79 -0.85 -5.49 -10.76
CA VAL A 79 -1.81 -5.70 -11.86
C VAL A 79 -2.86 -4.60 -12.01
N PHE A 80 -3.11 -3.82 -10.96
CA PHE A 80 -4.06 -2.70 -10.96
C PHE A 80 -3.41 -1.31 -11.13
N LEU A 81 -2.11 -1.24 -11.41
CA LEU A 81 -1.42 0.02 -11.66
C LEU A 81 -1.56 0.44 -13.14
N ASP A 82 -2.24 1.56 -13.38
CA ASP A 82 -2.46 2.12 -14.71
C ASP A 82 -1.53 3.33 -14.95
N ARG A 83 -0.61 3.18 -15.90
CA ARG A 83 0.34 4.24 -16.32
C ARG A 83 -0.08 4.97 -17.60
N GLN A 84 -1.18 4.57 -18.22
CA GLN A 84 -1.59 5.03 -19.56
C GLN A 84 -2.69 6.08 -19.48
N ARG A 85 -3.63 5.94 -18.54
CA ARG A 85 -4.82 6.80 -18.47
C ARG A 85 -4.52 8.26 -18.17
N VAL A 86 -3.47 8.54 -17.39
CA VAL A 86 -3.07 9.92 -17.02
C VAL A 86 -1.58 10.10 -17.32
N PRO A 87 -1.21 10.88 -18.35
CA PRO A 87 0.18 11.11 -18.72
C PRO A 87 1.03 11.57 -17.53
N GLY A 88 2.16 10.89 -17.31
CA GLY A 88 3.08 11.19 -16.21
C GLY A 88 2.61 10.74 -14.83
N LYS A 89 1.51 9.97 -14.72
CA LYS A 89 1.00 9.41 -13.48
C LYS A 89 0.84 7.90 -13.58
N ALA A 90 0.93 7.24 -12.43
CA ALA A 90 0.63 5.83 -12.24
C ALA A 90 -0.53 5.72 -11.24
N VAL A 91 -1.74 5.57 -11.79
CA VAL A 91 -3.01 5.62 -11.06
C VAL A 91 -3.46 4.21 -10.74
N CYS A 92 -3.87 3.95 -9.50
CA CYS A 92 -4.47 2.68 -9.14
C CYS A 92 -5.91 2.61 -9.67
N SER A 93 -6.25 1.60 -10.47
CA SER A 93 -7.61 1.40 -10.98
C SER A 93 -8.62 1.04 -9.87
N LEU A 94 -8.13 0.60 -8.71
CA LEU A 94 -8.89 0.27 -7.51
C LEU A 94 -8.86 1.38 -6.45
N TYR A 95 -8.56 2.64 -6.78
CA TYR A 95 -8.22 3.67 -5.79
C TYR A 95 -9.10 3.74 -4.53
N GLU A 96 -10.43 3.64 -4.68
CA GLU A 96 -11.40 3.64 -3.58
C GLU A 96 -11.42 2.33 -2.78
N ASP A 97 -11.22 1.20 -3.46
CA ASP A 97 -11.30 -0.17 -2.94
C ASP A 97 -9.92 -0.79 -2.71
N ARG A 98 -8.90 0.06 -2.59
CA ARG A 98 -7.52 -0.37 -2.28
C ARG A 98 -7.51 -1.17 -0.97
N PRO A 99 -6.78 -2.29 -0.91
CA PRO A 99 -6.53 -2.98 0.34
C PRO A 99 -5.95 -2.04 1.40
N THR A 100 -6.17 -2.36 2.67
CA THR A 100 -5.71 -1.57 3.81
C THR A 100 -4.21 -1.32 3.75
N GLN A 101 -3.41 -2.31 3.31
CA GLN A 101 -1.98 -2.12 3.06
C GLN A 101 -1.71 -0.96 2.09
N CYS A 102 -2.37 -0.92 0.95
CA CYS A 102 -2.18 0.15 -0.03
C CYS A 102 -2.75 1.49 0.44
N ARG A 103 -3.85 1.49 1.20
CA ARG A 103 -4.52 2.71 1.69
C ARG A 103 -3.76 3.40 2.81
N THR A 104 -3.12 2.62 3.70
CA THR A 104 -2.40 3.14 4.87
C THR A 104 -0.97 3.56 4.54
N PHE A 105 -0.45 3.29 3.33
CA PHE A 105 0.85 3.80 2.92
C PHE A 105 0.88 5.35 3.03
N PRO A 106 1.93 5.96 3.63
CA PRO A 106 3.20 5.38 4.04
C PRO A 106 3.28 4.98 5.53
N TRP A 107 2.18 4.94 6.26
CA TRP A 107 2.12 4.82 7.73
C TRP A 107 2.32 3.41 8.27
N TRP A 108 2.97 2.54 7.50
CA TRP A 108 3.27 1.17 7.93
C TRP A 108 4.25 1.17 9.10
N PRO A 109 4.14 0.20 10.04
CA PRO A 109 5.04 0.12 11.19
C PRO A 109 6.53 0.14 10.81
N GLU A 110 6.91 -0.48 9.69
CA GLU A 110 8.31 -0.57 9.25
C GLU A 110 8.85 0.80 8.80
N HIS A 111 8.01 1.63 8.19
CA HIS A 111 8.37 2.99 7.78
C HIS A 111 8.50 3.93 8.98
N LEU A 112 7.66 3.72 10.00
CA LEU A 112 7.62 4.51 11.23
C LEU A 112 8.58 4.01 12.32
N ALA A 113 9.32 2.93 12.08
CA ALA A 113 10.21 2.32 13.08
C ALA A 113 11.32 3.25 13.56
N SER A 114 11.80 4.17 12.72
CA SER A 114 12.82 5.17 13.08
C SER A 114 12.88 6.31 12.06
N PRO A 115 13.49 7.47 12.41
CA PRO A 115 13.74 8.54 11.44
C PRO A 115 14.54 8.05 10.22
N ARG A 116 15.46 7.09 10.41
CA ARG A 116 16.24 6.49 9.32
C ARG A 116 15.38 5.65 8.39
N ALA A 117 14.37 4.94 8.90
CA ALA A 117 13.45 4.17 8.06
C ALA A 117 12.61 5.09 7.18
N TRP A 118 12.10 6.18 7.75
CA TRP A 118 11.39 7.23 7.01
C TRP A 118 12.26 7.88 5.92
N GLN A 119 13.51 8.20 6.25
CA GLN A 119 14.47 8.74 5.26
C GLN A 119 14.76 7.74 4.14
N ARG A 120 14.85 6.44 4.43
CA ARG A 120 15.01 5.41 3.40
C ARG A 120 13.79 5.34 2.48
N LEU A 121 12.58 5.41 3.03
CA LEU A 121 11.36 5.47 2.23
C LEU A 121 11.36 6.68 1.29
N GLY A 122 11.82 7.84 1.75
CA GLY A 122 11.93 9.03 0.91
C GLY A 122 12.91 8.93 -0.26
N ARG A 123 13.76 7.90 -0.31
CA ARG A 123 14.62 7.62 -1.47
C ARG A 123 13.87 6.97 -2.62
N THR A 124 12.75 6.29 -2.33
CA THR A 124 11.94 5.59 -3.33
C THR A 124 10.60 6.28 -3.56
N CYS A 125 10.02 6.91 -2.54
CA CYS A 125 8.76 7.62 -2.65
C CYS A 125 8.97 9.14 -2.56
N GLU A 126 8.75 9.84 -3.68
CA GLU A 126 8.88 11.30 -3.74
C GLU A 126 7.84 12.06 -2.91
N GLY A 127 6.76 11.41 -2.48
CA GLY A 127 5.71 12.00 -1.64
C GLY A 127 6.14 12.21 -0.19
N VAL A 128 7.18 11.51 0.26
CA VAL A 128 7.72 11.65 1.62
C VAL A 128 8.31 13.05 1.79
N GLY A 129 7.88 13.75 2.84
CA GLY A 129 8.32 15.13 3.11
C GLY A 129 7.55 16.21 2.34
N ARG A 130 6.57 15.84 1.50
CA ARG A 130 5.73 16.77 0.74
C ARG A 130 4.37 17.00 1.38
N GLY A 131 3.70 18.07 0.97
CA GLY A 131 2.36 18.41 1.43
C GLY A 131 2.27 18.89 2.87
N ALA A 132 1.04 18.83 3.41
CA ALA A 132 0.73 19.23 4.76
C ALA A 132 1.35 18.28 5.80
N VAL A 133 1.57 18.80 7.01
CA VAL A 133 1.93 17.96 8.15
C VAL A 133 0.71 17.14 8.52
N VAL A 134 0.87 15.82 8.57
CA VAL A 134 -0.11 14.88 9.09
C VAL A 134 0.11 14.76 10.60
N PRO A 135 -0.89 15.09 11.44
CA PRO A 135 -0.78 15.01 12.89
C PRO A 135 -0.49 13.59 13.39
N VAL A 136 0.21 13.47 14.51
CA VAL A 136 0.60 12.16 15.08
C VAL A 136 -0.60 11.27 15.37
N GLU A 137 -1.75 11.83 15.76
CA GLU A 137 -2.99 11.08 16.00
C GLU A 137 -3.50 10.41 14.72
N ALA A 138 -3.47 11.11 13.59
CA ALA A 138 -3.88 10.54 12.30
C ALA A 138 -2.92 9.43 11.84
N ILE A 139 -1.60 9.64 12.04
CA ILE A 139 -0.59 8.62 11.75
C ILE A 139 -0.83 7.37 12.59
N ARG A 140 -1.13 7.53 13.89
CA ARG A 140 -1.45 6.41 14.79
C ARG A 140 -2.68 5.63 14.30
N VAL A 141 -3.74 6.31 13.89
CA VAL A 141 -4.96 5.67 13.35
C VAL A 141 -4.63 4.80 12.15
N GLU A 142 -3.92 5.32 11.15
CA GLU A 142 -3.58 4.55 9.95
C GLU A 142 -2.60 3.40 10.26
N ARG A 143 -1.64 3.61 11.17
CA ARG A 143 -0.73 2.56 11.62
C ARG A 143 -1.46 1.41 12.31
N GLU A 144 -2.41 1.71 13.19
CA GLU A 144 -3.19 0.67 13.87
C GLU A 144 -4.12 -0.08 12.89
N ARG A 145 -4.70 0.61 11.90
CA ARG A 145 -5.43 -0.04 10.81
C ARG A 145 -4.53 -1.02 10.05
N GLN A 146 -3.31 -0.60 9.72
CA GLN A 146 -2.36 -1.47 9.06
C GLN A 146 -2.02 -2.71 9.89
N ARG A 147 -1.74 -2.52 11.19
CA ARG A 147 -1.48 -3.64 12.12
C ARG A 147 -2.66 -4.61 12.17
N ALA A 148 -3.88 -4.12 12.32
CA ALA A 148 -5.07 -4.94 12.36
C ALA A 148 -5.23 -5.79 11.09
N SER A 149 -5.00 -5.21 9.90
CA SER A 149 -5.07 -5.94 8.62
C SER A 149 -4.01 -7.04 8.44
N THR A 150 -2.95 -7.02 9.25
CA THR A 150 -1.92 -8.08 9.25
C THR A 150 -2.16 -9.18 10.27
N THR A 151 -3.07 -8.96 11.23
CA THR A 151 -3.39 -9.90 12.32
C THR A 151 -4.71 -10.63 12.11
N ASP A 152 -5.64 -10.07 11.34
CA ASP A 152 -6.90 -10.72 10.97
C ASP A 152 -6.60 -11.98 10.14
N ARG A 153 -6.89 -13.16 10.71
CA ARG A 153 -6.47 -14.48 10.25
C ARG A 153 -7.62 -15.47 10.40
#